data_AF-A0A7L2RHJ0-F1
#
_entry.id   AF-A0A7L2RHJ0-F1
#
_cell.length_a   1.000
_cell.length_b   1.000
_cell.length_c   1.000
_cell.angle_alpha   90.00
_cell.angle_beta   90.00
_cell.angle_gamma   90.00
#
_symmetry.space_group_name_H-M   'P 1'
#
loop_
_entity.id
_entity.type
_entity.pdbx_description
1 polymer ?
#
loop_
_entity_poly.entity_id
_entity_poly.type
_entity_poly.pdbx_seq_one_letter_code
_entity_poly.pdbx_strand_id
1 'polypeptide(L)'
;SWNVFEDKILYQLLVYLQPPPMHTFRLELYNAMHLAERCSNIRVMLESPCSNMMGDMLCSLHPHHNNQTVQCSPLLCTLCTGSYLDVEEIACWVQNLVQSAWERLPQWHDWKLTVLPSARSCRILLSRPSELQLYAVLVFAVQQGSP
;
A
#
# COMPACT_ATOMS: atom_id res chain seq x y z
N SER A 1 15.84 -3.09 -7.12
CA SER A 1 16.91 -3.19 -8.13
C SER A 1 17.36 -1.78 -8.51
N TRP A 2 18.50 -1.62 -9.20
CA TRP A 2 18.93 -0.33 -9.72
C TRP A 2 19.57 -0.47 -11.10
N ASN A 3 19.52 0.59 -11.91
CA ASN A 3 20.16 0.68 -13.23
C ASN A 3 20.49 2.15 -13.55
N VAL A 4 21.49 2.36 -14.41
CA VAL A 4 21.80 3.69 -14.96
C VAL A 4 21.07 3.84 -16.29
N PHE A 5 20.35 4.95 -16.47
CA PHE A 5 19.67 5.30 -17.71
C PHE A 5 19.95 6.77 -18.02
N GLU A 6 20.71 7.01 -19.09
CA GLU A 6 21.25 8.33 -19.43
C GLU A 6 21.98 8.96 -18.24
N ASP A 7 21.64 10.19 -17.86
CA ASP A 7 22.20 10.93 -16.71
C ASP A 7 21.43 10.66 -15.40
N LYS A 8 20.78 9.49 -15.28
CA LYS A 8 19.95 9.14 -14.12
C LYS A 8 20.27 7.75 -13.58
N ILE A 9 20.27 7.63 -12.25
CA ILE A 9 20.21 6.32 -11.59
C ILE A 9 18.77 6.03 -11.25
N LEU A 10 18.22 4.97 -11.83
CA LEU A 10 16.90 4.45 -11.51
C LEU A 10 17.02 3.41 -10.39
N TYR A 11 16.25 3.62 -9.32
CA TYR A 11 16.01 2.68 -8.24
C TYR A 11 14.57 2.19 -8.30
N GLN A 12 14.37 0.88 -8.23
CA GLN A 12 13.07 0.29 -7.98
C GLN A 12 13.06 -0.32 -6.59
N LEU A 13 12.21 0.23 -5.73
CA LEU A 13 12.08 -0.14 -4.32
C LEU A 13 10.70 -0.77 -4.10
N LEU A 14 10.68 -1.92 -3.45
CA LEU A 14 9.44 -2.55 -3.01
C LEU A 14 9.06 -1.99 -1.64
N VAL A 15 7.84 -1.50 -1.53
CA VAL A 15 7.24 -1.06 -0.28
C VAL A 15 6.20 -2.09 0.13
N TYR A 16 6.54 -2.87 1.16
CA TYR A 16 5.63 -3.89 1.69
C TYR A 16 4.60 -3.23 2.60
N LEU A 17 3.33 -3.31 2.19
CA LEU A 17 2.21 -2.91 3.01
C LEU A 17 1.92 -4.03 4.01
N GLN A 18 1.80 -3.66 5.27
CA GLN A 18 1.39 -4.54 6.35
C GLN A 18 -0.04 -4.20 6.76
N PRO A 19 -0.87 -5.20 7.07
CA PRO A 19 -2.18 -4.91 7.60
C PRO A 19 -2.06 -4.23 8.97
N PRO A 20 -2.99 -3.32 9.32
CA PRO A 20 -3.04 -2.78 10.66
C PRO A 20 -3.33 -3.89 11.68
N PRO A 21 -3.08 -3.64 12.99
CA PRO A 21 -3.39 -4.61 14.03
C PRO A 21 -4.81 -5.16 13.92
N MET A 22 -4.97 -6.45 14.19
CA MET A 22 -6.24 -7.20 14.06
C MET A 22 -6.80 -7.28 12.64
N HIS A 23 -6.00 -7.02 11.60
CA HIS A 23 -6.45 -7.18 10.22
C HIS A 23 -5.52 -8.10 9.45
N THR A 24 -6.06 -8.71 8.39
CA THR A 24 -5.31 -9.52 7.43
C THR A 24 -5.60 -9.09 6.01
N PHE A 25 -4.60 -9.24 5.14
CA PHE A 25 -4.77 -9.09 3.71
C PHE A 25 -5.06 -10.45 3.09
N ARG A 26 -6.18 -10.54 2.37
CA ARG A 26 -6.59 -11.74 1.64
C ARG A 26 -6.62 -11.43 0.14
N LEU A 27 -5.90 -12.24 -0.63
CA LEU A 27 -5.98 -12.19 -2.08
C LEU A 27 -7.31 -12.81 -2.54
N GLU A 28 -8.11 -12.06 -3.28
CA GLU A 28 -9.31 -12.53 -3.94
C GLU A 28 -9.10 -12.44 -5.47
N LEU A 29 -9.18 -13.59 -6.13
CA LEU A 29 -9.08 -13.68 -7.58
C LEU A 29 -10.41 -13.23 -8.19
N TYR A 30 -10.36 -12.33 -9.18
CA TYR A 30 -11.55 -11.97 -9.94
C TYR A 30 -11.99 -13.17 -10.79
N ASN A 31 -13.22 -13.67 -10.59
CA ASN A 31 -13.69 -14.89 -11.27
C ASN A 31 -14.21 -14.69 -12.70
N ALA A 32 -14.13 -13.49 -13.27
CA ALA A 32 -14.61 -13.32 -14.64
C ALA A 32 -13.63 -14.01 -15.58
N MET A 33 -14.10 -15.12 -16.19
CA MET A 33 -13.47 -15.68 -17.38
C MET A 33 -13.15 -14.53 -18.34
N HIS A 34 -11.87 -14.35 -18.69
CA HIS A 34 -11.35 -13.40 -19.70
C HIS A 34 -10.78 -12.04 -19.27
N LEU A 35 -10.00 -11.90 -18.18
CA LEU A 35 -8.95 -10.86 -18.16
C LEU A 35 -7.65 -11.33 -17.47
N ALA A 36 -6.55 -10.68 -17.87
CA ALA A 36 -5.15 -11.03 -17.65
C ALA A 36 -4.77 -11.39 -16.21
N GLU A 37 -3.66 -12.11 -16.06
CA GLU A 37 -3.01 -12.67 -14.83
C GLU A 37 -2.79 -11.70 -13.64
N ARG A 38 -3.30 -10.46 -13.68
CA ARG A 38 -3.08 -9.40 -12.70
C ARG A 38 -4.36 -8.80 -12.10
N CYS A 39 -5.53 -9.37 -12.35
CA CYS A 39 -6.80 -8.93 -11.74
C CYS A 39 -7.03 -9.59 -10.37
N SER A 40 -6.07 -9.44 -9.45
CA SER A 40 -6.22 -9.89 -8.07
C SER A 40 -6.50 -8.68 -7.19
N ASN A 41 -7.63 -8.71 -6.48
CA ASN A 41 -7.97 -7.68 -5.51
C ASN A 41 -7.50 -8.13 -4.12
N ILE A 42 -7.03 -7.19 -3.31
CA ILE A 42 -6.60 -7.49 -1.95
C ILE A 42 -7.67 -6.97 -1.00
N ARG A 43 -8.38 -7.90 -0.36
CA ARG A 43 -9.39 -7.59 0.63
C ARG A 43 -8.77 -7.49 2.01
N VAL A 44 -9.16 -6.47 2.76
CA VAL A 44 -8.80 -6.28 4.16
C VAL A 44 -9.88 -6.93 5.03
N MET A 45 -9.49 -7.91 5.84
CA MET A 45 -10.36 -8.68 6.71
C MET A 45 -10.03 -8.39 8.17
N LEU A 46 -11.05 -8.29 9.03
CA LEU A 46 -10.85 -8.21 10.48
C LEU A 46 -10.56 -9.61 11.02
N GLU A 47 -9.45 -9.78 11.72
CA GLU A 47 -9.15 -10.97 12.51
C GLU A 47 -10.05 -10.97 13.74
N SER A 48 -10.97 -11.94 13.81
CA SER A 48 -11.68 -12.21 15.05
C SER A 48 -10.89 -13.24 15.86
N PRO A 49 -10.60 -12.99 17.16
CA PRO A 49 -9.95 -13.98 18.02
C PRO A 49 -10.82 -15.24 18.22
N CYS A 50 -12.08 -15.22 17.78
CA CYS A 50 -13.06 -16.30 17.93
C CYS A 50 -13.18 -17.23 16.71
N SER A 51 -12.43 -16.99 15.61
CA SER A 51 -12.54 -17.76 14.37
C SER A 51 -12.15 -19.25 14.49
N ASN A 52 -11.54 -19.66 15.61
CA ASN A 52 -11.05 -21.02 15.83
C ASN A 52 -11.95 -21.85 16.77
N MET A 53 -13.11 -21.33 17.16
CA MET A 53 -14.08 -22.11 17.93
C MET A 53 -14.88 -23.01 17.00
N MET A 54 -14.41 -24.26 16.90
CA MET A 54 -15.10 -25.37 16.25
C MET A 54 -16.35 -25.70 17.09
N GLY A 55 -17.50 -25.18 16.67
CA GLY A 55 -18.78 -25.39 17.32
C GLY A 55 -19.61 -24.12 17.31
N ASP A 56 -20.89 -24.25 16.97
CA ASP A 56 -21.94 -23.23 16.87
C ASP A 56 -22.20 -22.46 18.20
N MET A 57 -21.16 -21.86 18.78
CA MET A 57 -21.26 -21.03 19.97
C MET A 57 -20.87 -19.61 19.59
N LEU A 58 -21.89 -18.86 19.17
CA LEU A 58 -21.79 -17.41 18.96
C LEU A 58 -21.17 -16.79 20.22
N CYS A 59 -20.02 -16.14 20.07
CA CYS A 59 -19.38 -15.44 21.17
C CYS A 59 -20.34 -14.34 21.64
N SER A 60 -20.92 -14.48 22.84
CA SER A 60 -21.92 -13.55 23.39
C SER A 60 -21.41 -12.11 23.57
N LEU A 61 -20.10 -11.90 23.43
CA LEU A 61 -19.42 -10.60 23.46
C LEU A 61 -19.31 -9.93 22.09
N HIS A 62 -19.51 -10.67 20.99
CA HIS A 62 -19.48 -10.15 19.62
C HIS A 62 -20.82 -10.46 18.96
N PRO A 63 -21.73 -9.46 18.88
CA PRO A 63 -22.91 -9.58 18.04
C PRO A 63 -22.45 -10.02 16.66
N HIS A 64 -23.11 -11.03 16.10
CA HIS A 64 -22.84 -11.52 14.75
C HIS A 64 -22.89 -10.31 13.80
N HIS A 65 -21.72 -9.76 13.45
CA HIS A 65 -21.60 -8.71 12.46
C HIS A 65 -21.79 -9.34 11.08
N ASN A 66 -22.99 -9.86 10.85
CA ASN A 66 -23.56 -9.79 9.52
C ASN A 66 -23.68 -8.30 9.20
N ASN A 67 -23.01 -7.89 8.13
CA ASN A 67 -23.09 -6.59 7.46
C ASN A 67 -21.93 -5.60 7.76
N GLN A 68 -20.92 -5.69 6.88
CA GLN A 68 -20.49 -4.61 5.98
C GLN A 68 -19.82 -3.35 6.53
N THR A 69 -19.75 -3.11 7.83
CA THR A 69 -18.93 -2.02 8.37
C THR A 69 -17.66 -2.59 8.96
N VAL A 70 -16.62 -2.67 8.12
CA VAL A 70 -15.24 -2.69 8.61
C VAL A 70 -15.15 -1.54 9.61
N GLN A 71 -14.83 -1.81 10.88
CA GLN A 71 -14.47 -0.79 11.84
C GLN A 71 -13.21 -0.12 11.29
N CYS A 72 -13.43 0.90 10.47
CA CYS A 72 -12.46 1.40 9.53
C CYS A 72 -11.56 2.34 10.30
N SER A 73 -10.34 1.88 10.63
CA SER A 73 -9.33 2.79 11.14
C SER A 73 -9.14 3.93 10.12
N PRO A 74 -8.84 5.17 10.54
CA PRO A 74 -8.74 6.31 9.63
C PRO A 74 -7.80 6.06 8.44
N LEU A 75 -6.73 5.30 8.68
CA LEU A 75 -5.79 4.88 7.66
C LEU A 75 -6.41 3.90 6.65
N LEU A 76 -7.20 2.92 7.08
CA LEU A 76 -7.91 2.04 6.16
C LEU A 76 -8.91 2.80 5.29
N CYS A 77 -9.60 3.79 5.85
CA CYS A 77 -10.56 4.60 5.08
C CYS A 77 -9.87 5.50 4.05
N THR A 78 -8.57 5.75 4.22
CA THR A 78 -7.75 6.51 3.28
C THR A 78 -7.11 5.62 2.21
N LEU A 79 -6.92 4.33 2.48
CA LEU A 79 -6.18 3.42 1.57
C LEU A 79 -7.07 2.39 0.88
N CYS A 80 -8.36 2.33 1.22
CA CYS A 80 -9.29 1.34 0.73
C CYS A 80 -10.51 1.98 0.08
N THR A 81 -11.02 1.33 -0.96
CA THR A 81 -12.36 1.56 -1.48
C THR A 81 -13.25 0.39 -1.03
N GLY A 82 -14.15 0.67 -0.09
CA GLY A 82 -14.88 -0.38 0.64
C GLY A 82 -13.93 -1.23 1.49
N SER A 83 -13.95 -2.56 1.31
CA SER A 83 -13.06 -3.50 2.02
C SER A 83 -11.80 -3.88 1.25
N TYR A 84 -11.47 -3.21 0.15
CA TYR A 84 -10.36 -3.58 -0.72
C TYR A 84 -9.31 -2.48 -0.75
N LEU A 85 -8.04 -2.88 -0.74
CA LEU A 85 -6.93 -1.95 -0.96
C LEU A 85 -7.08 -1.32 -2.34
N ASP A 86 -7.03 0.01 -2.37
CA ASP A 86 -7.12 0.79 -3.58
C ASP A 86 -5.72 1.32 -3.93
N VAL A 87 -5.18 0.86 -5.05
CA VAL A 87 -3.81 1.18 -5.46
C VAL A 87 -3.62 2.68 -5.75
N GLU A 88 -4.68 3.35 -6.20
CA GLU A 88 -4.63 4.78 -6.52
C GLU A 88 -4.65 5.61 -5.24
N GLU A 89 -5.53 5.27 -4.30
CA GLU A 89 -5.55 5.88 -2.97
C GLU A 89 -4.22 5.67 -2.23
N ILE A 90 -3.66 4.46 -2.29
CA ILE A 90 -2.34 4.16 -1.73
C ILE A 90 -1.25 5.00 -2.41
N ALA A 91 -1.27 5.08 -3.74
CA ALA A 91 -0.28 5.87 -4.47
C ALA A 91 -0.38 7.35 -4.09
N CYS A 92 -1.58 7.92 -4.03
CA CYS A 92 -1.84 9.30 -3.63
C CYS A 92 -1.34 9.55 -2.20
N TRP A 93 -1.71 8.68 -1.27
CA TRP A 93 -1.31 8.78 0.13
C TRP A 93 0.21 8.75 0.30
N VAL A 94 0.91 7.81 -0.35
CA VAL A 94 2.38 7.72 -0.27
C VAL A 94 3.05 8.93 -0.92
N GLN A 95 2.55 9.41 -2.06
CA GLN A 95 3.09 10.61 -2.72
C GLN A 95 3.02 11.83 -1.79
N ASN A 96 1.88 12.05 -1.13
CA ASN A 96 1.71 13.11 -0.15
C ASN A 96 2.62 12.91 1.07
N LEU A 97 2.69 11.68 1.59
CA LEU A 97 3.54 11.34 2.74
C LEU A 97 5.02 11.65 2.45
N VAL A 98 5.52 11.25 1.29
CA VAL A 98 6.90 11.51 0.88
C VAL A 98 7.18 13.01 0.80
N GLN A 99 6.27 13.79 0.22
CA GLN A 99 6.40 15.24 0.15
C GLN A 99 6.43 15.86 1.55
N SER A 100 5.51 15.49 2.46
CA SER A 100 5.47 15.99 3.83
C SER A 100 6.62 15.49 4.72
N ALA A 101 7.25 14.36 4.38
CA ALA A 101 8.40 13.84 5.09
C ALA A 101 9.73 14.45 4.61
N TRP A 102 9.79 14.89 3.35
CA TRP A 102 11.02 15.38 2.73
C TRP A 102 11.67 16.52 3.51
N GLU A 103 10.87 17.51 3.93
CA GLU A 103 11.35 18.69 4.66
C GLU A 103 11.91 18.37 6.05
N ARG A 104 11.67 17.14 6.54
CA ARG A 104 12.18 16.64 7.82
C ARG A 104 13.49 15.86 7.68
N LEU A 105 13.97 15.63 6.47
CA LEU A 105 15.22 14.91 6.22
C LEU A 105 16.42 15.87 6.21
N PRO A 106 17.60 15.44 6.72
CA PRO A 106 18.80 16.28 6.76
C PRO A 106 19.21 16.82 5.38
N GLN A 107 19.03 15.99 4.35
CA GLN A 107 19.47 16.25 2.98
C GLN A 107 18.57 17.21 2.20
N TRP A 108 17.44 17.66 2.76
CA TRP A 108 16.41 18.43 2.04
C TRP A 108 16.97 19.68 1.35
N HIS A 109 17.88 20.39 2.01
CA HIS A 109 18.41 21.66 1.50
C HIS A 109 19.29 21.48 0.27
N ASP A 110 19.99 20.34 0.16
CA ASP A 110 20.96 20.08 -0.90
C ASP A 110 20.34 19.37 -2.12
N TRP A 111 19.12 18.88 -1.99
CA TRP A 111 18.44 18.09 -3.01
C TRP A 111 17.01 18.59 -3.21
N LYS A 112 16.65 18.87 -4.46
CA LYS A 112 15.27 19.12 -4.83
C LYS A 112 14.56 17.78 -5.05
N LEU A 113 13.52 17.52 -4.25
CA LEU A 113 12.55 16.46 -4.50
C LEU A 113 11.47 16.95 -5.46
N THR A 114 11.19 16.14 -6.48
CA THR A 114 10.00 16.26 -7.32
C THR A 114 9.26 14.94 -7.30
N VAL A 115 8.01 14.95 -6.81
CA VAL A 115 7.12 13.79 -6.91
C VAL A 115 6.44 13.83 -8.28
N LEU A 116 6.56 12.75 -9.05
CA LEU A 116 5.96 12.64 -10.38
C LEU A 116 4.61 11.95 -10.29
N PRO A 117 3.59 12.41 -11.05
CA PRO A 117 2.25 11.85 -10.98
C PRO A 117 2.24 10.37 -11.38
N SER A 118 1.57 9.58 -10.55
CA SER A 118 1.31 8.17 -10.83
C SER A 118 0.13 7.67 -10.01
N ALA A 119 -0.76 6.91 -10.65
CA ALA A 119 -1.90 6.28 -10.00
C ALA A 119 -1.58 4.88 -9.41
N ARG A 120 -0.37 4.34 -9.62
CA ARG A 120 -0.05 2.95 -9.22
C ARG A 120 1.27 2.75 -8.49
N SER A 121 1.99 3.83 -8.24
CA SER A 121 3.31 3.81 -7.63
C SER A 121 3.63 5.21 -7.10
N CYS A 122 4.59 5.34 -6.20
CA CYS A 122 5.16 6.65 -5.91
C CYS A 122 6.46 6.81 -6.70
N ARG A 123 6.54 7.85 -7.54
CA ARG A 123 7.72 8.14 -8.37
C ARG A 123 8.36 9.42 -7.89
N ILE A 124 9.65 9.36 -7.58
CA ILE A 124 10.39 10.52 -7.09
C ILE A 124 11.63 10.77 -7.94
N LEU A 125 11.87 12.04 -8.20
CA LEU A 125 13.09 12.53 -8.81
C LEU A 125 13.80 13.41 -7.78
N LEU A 126 15.03 13.04 -7.45
CA LEU A 126 15.94 13.85 -6.66
C LEU A 126 16.96 14.44 -7.63
N SER A 127 17.07 15.77 -7.60
CA SER A 127 18.00 16.52 -8.43
C SER A 127 18.79 17.51 -7.59
N ARG A 128 20.06 17.68 -7.91
CA ARG A 128 20.94 18.72 -7.39
C ARG A 128 21.58 19.46 -8.57
N PRO A 129 21.89 20.77 -8.44
CA PRO A 129 22.60 21.49 -9.50
C PRO A 129 23.90 20.78 -9.89
N SER A 130 24.13 20.59 -11.20
CA SER A 130 25.36 20.03 -11.78
C SER A 130 25.69 18.57 -11.40
N GLU A 131 24.74 17.81 -10.86
CA GLU A 131 24.91 16.40 -10.50
C GLU A 131 23.92 15.48 -11.21
N LEU A 132 24.30 14.19 -11.27
CA LEU A 132 23.48 13.08 -11.74
C LEU A 132 22.14 13.03 -11.01
N GLN A 133 21.05 12.81 -11.73
CA GLN A 133 19.72 12.74 -11.11
C GLN A 133 19.47 11.33 -10.54
N LEU A 134 18.79 11.27 -9.40
CA LEU A 134 18.32 10.00 -8.85
C LEU A 134 16.83 9.88 -9.07
N TYR A 135 16.41 8.79 -9.69
CA TYR A 135 15.02 8.48 -9.93
C TYR A 135 14.65 7.23 -9.14
N ALA A 136 13.64 7.30 -8.28
CA ALA A 136 13.18 6.13 -7.55
C ALA A 136 11.69 5.87 -7.79
N VAL A 137 11.37 4.60 -8.01
CA VAL A 137 10.00 4.09 -8.16
C VAL A 137 9.71 3.18 -6.98
N LEU A 138 8.79 3.62 -6.13
CA LEU A 138 8.26 2.86 -5.01
C LEU A 138 7.06 2.06 -5.53
N VAL A 139 7.23 0.75 -5.57
CA VAL A 139 6.19 -0.20 -6.01
C VAL A 139 5.61 -0.87 -4.78
N PHE A 140 4.29 -0.85 -4.66
CA PHE A 140 3.59 -1.41 -3.50
C PHE A 140 3.43 -2.91 -3.66
N ALA A 141 3.74 -3.63 -2.58
CA ALA A 141 3.57 -5.08 -2.50
C ALA A 141 2.86 -5.43 -1.20
N VAL A 142 2.10 -6.51 -1.21
CA VAL A 142 1.59 -7.14 0.01
C VAL A 142 2.23 -8.50 0.14
N GLN A 143 2.49 -8.92 1.37
CA GLN A 143 2.86 -10.30 1.66
C GLN A 143 1.61 -11.06 2.09
N GLN A 144 1.36 -12.22 1.48
CA GLN A 144 0.24 -13.07 1.84
C GLN A 144 0.69 -14.05 2.94
N GLY A 145 0.02 -14.02 4.09
CA GLY A 145 0.32 -14.88 5.25
C GLY A 145 1.40 -14.34 6.19
N SER A 146 1.50 -14.95 7.37
CA SER A 146 2.61 -14.75 8.31
C SER A 146 3.88 -15.42 7.77
N PRO A 147 5.09 -14.90 8.08
CA PRO A 147 6.31 -15.69 7.93
C PRO A 147 6.28 -16.97 8.76
#